data_AF-A0A7Z7YTE3-F1
#
_entry.id   AF-A0A7Z7YTE3-F1
#
_cell.length_a   1.000
_cell.length_b   1.000
_cell.length_c   1.000
_cell.angle_alpha   90.00
_cell.angle_beta   90.00
_cell.angle_gamma   90.00
#
_symmetry.space_group_name_H-M   'P 1'
#
loop_
_entity.id
_entity.type
_entity.pdbx_description
1 polymer ?
#
loop_
_entity_poly.entity_id
_entity_poly.type
_entity_poly.pdbx_seq_one_letter_code
_entity_poly.pdbx_strand_id
1 'polypeptide(L)'
;YVAAFFRFVLVPIGVLSSSAVTLIFLPPKVETKIYYNSMNISSDIFVWFKLVLNDTSEFHNIKQDGDQLNSRINKLEKIFDYYNEERPLTKKHIYQQNRKKILFREVVRTTRQAYEVLKRMSRYQNDLYQLNNQLLLQIKLELDSLVTLHEQIFKSLSKKARYDVTQLDYEVDNPQKKNLMDAFQQELIKNPHQTQYSYSNMMQIIAEIEEYRYQLEHLDRIRLSFFTYHRSDTDIDISDEDFDL
;
A
#
# COMPACT_ATOMS: atom_id res chain seq x y z
N TYR A 1 30.63 -44.05 -27.89
CA TYR A 1 30.51 -43.95 -26.43
C TYR A 1 31.19 -42.73 -25.86
N VAL A 2 32.49 -42.50 -26.11
CA VAL A 2 33.25 -41.35 -25.58
C VAL A 2 32.65 -39.99 -25.98
N ALA A 3 32.27 -39.80 -27.25
CA ALA A 3 31.69 -38.54 -27.72
C ALA A 3 30.31 -38.21 -27.12
N ALA A 4 29.48 -39.23 -26.83
CA ALA A 4 28.17 -39.03 -26.22
C ALA A 4 28.29 -38.64 -24.74
N PHE A 5 29.30 -39.19 -24.03
CA PHE A 5 29.60 -38.83 -22.65
C PHE A 5 30.08 -37.37 -22.51
N PHE A 6 30.94 -36.89 -23.42
CA PHE A 6 31.35 -35.49 -23.41
C PHE A 6 30.17 -34.53 -23.65
N ARG A 7 29.26 -34.84 -24.57
CA ARG A 7 28.05 -34.02 -24.78
C ARG A 7 27.13 -34.03 -23.55
N PHE A 8 27.01 -35.18 -22.88
CA PHE A 8 26.21 -35.31 -21.66
C PHE A 8 26.72 -34.45 -20.49
N VAL A 9 28.04 -34.27 -20.36
CA VAL A 9 28.63 -33.44 -19.30
C VAL A 9 28.71 -31.96 -19.69
N LEU A 10 28.99 -31.65 -20.95
CA LEU A 10 29.20 -30.27 -21.41
C LEU A 10 27.91 -29.44 -21.44
N VAL A 11 26.79 -30.07 -21.81
CA VAL A 11 25.47 -29.40 -21.88
C VAL A 11 25.03 -28.84 -20.52
N PRO A 12 25.00 -29.60 -19.41
CA PRO A 12 24.62 -29.05 -18.11
C PRO A 12 25.61 -28.01 -17.59
N ILE A 13 26.91 -28.11 -17.90
CA ILE A 13 27.89 -27.07 -17.54
C ILE A 13 27.59 -25.75 -18.26
N GLY A 14 27.24 -25.81 -19.55
CA GLY A 14 26.84 -24.64 -20.31
C GLY A 14 25.57 -23.98 -19.76
N VAL A 15 24.56 -24.79 -19.42
CA VAL A 15 23.31 -24.31 -18.80
C VAL A 15 23.60 -23.69 -17.43
N LEU A 16 24.36 -24.36 -16.57
CA LEU A 16 24.73 -23.85 -15.23
C LEU A 16 25.56 -22.57 -15.31
N SER A 17 26.50 -22.49 -16.27
CA SER A 17 27.30 -21.29 -16.49
C SER A 17 26.43 -20.12 -16.94
N SER A 18 25.52 -20.34 -17.90
CA SER A 18 24.58 -19.31 -18.34
C SER A 18 23.68 -18.84 -17.19
N SER A 19 23.14 -19.76 -16.39
CA SER A 19 22.29 -19.40 -15.23
C SER A 19 23.06 -18.65 -14.15
N ALA A 20 24.31 -19.04 -13.86
CA ALA A 20 25.14 -18.35 -12.87
C ALA A 20 25.48 -16.92 -13.33
N VAL A 21 25.80 -16.74 -14.61
CA VAL A 21 26.02 -15.40 -15.19
C VAL A 21 24.75 -14.56 -15.04
N THR A 22 23.58 -15.07 -15.42
CA THR A 22 22.30 -14.35 -15.27
C THR A 22 22.01 -13.98 -13.80
N LEU A 23 22.26 -14.88 -12.85
CA LEU A 23 22.06 -14.63 -11.42
C LEU A 23 23.03 -13.58 -10.84
N ILE A 24 24.29 -13.57 -11.30
CA ILE A 24 25.31 -12.63 -10.84
C ILE A 24 25.06 -11.23 -11.42
N PHE A 25 24.65 -11.14 -12.69
CA PHE A 25 24.41 -9.85 -13.37
C PHE A 25 23.03 -9.25 -13.09
N LEU A 26 22.03 -10.06 -12.73
CA LEU A 26 20.66 -9.59 -12.49
C LEU A 26 20.10 -10.20 -11.18
N PRO A 27 20.57 -9.75 -10.00
CA PRO A 27 19.98 -10.19 -8.75
C PRO A 27 18.48 -9.83 -8.76
N PRO A 28 17.56 -10.76 -8.43
CA PRO A 28 16.13 -10.51 -8.48
C PRO A 28 15.75 -9.41 -7.46
N LYS A 29 15.47 -8.20 -7.95
CA LYS A 29 15.10 -7.04 -7.11
C LYS A 29 13.61 -7.03 -6.77
N VAL A 30 13.16 -8.09 -6.10
CA VAL A 30 11.74 -8.27 -5.75
C VAL A 30 11.25 -7.17 -4.80
N GLU A 31 12.10 -6.69 -3.88
CA GLU A 31 11.82 -5.60 -2.95
C GLU A 31 11.43 -4.30 -3.68
N THR A 32 12.22 -3.93 -4.68
CA THR A 32 12.00 -2.76 -5.56
C THR A 32 10.69 -2.88 -6.32
N LYS A 33 10.41 -4.08 -6.86
CA LYS A 33 9.17 -4.36 -7.59
C LYS A 33 7.94 -4.27 -6.68
N ILE A 34 8.01 -4.77 -5.44
CA ILE A 34 6.92 -4.66 -4.46
C ILE A 34 6.69 -3.17 -4.12
N TYR A 35 7.76 -2.42 -3.87
CA TYR A 35 7.69 -1.00 -3.55
C TYR A 35 6.98 -0.19 -4.66
N TYR A 36 7.50 -0.23 -5.89
CA TYR A 36 6.93 0.58 -6.98
C TYR A 36 5.52 0.15 -7.35
N ASN A 37 5.21 -1.15 -7.33
CA ASN A 37 3.84 -1.60 -7.56
C ASN A 37 2.88 -1.10 -6.48
N SER A 38 3.29 -1.16 -5.20
CA SER A 38 2.47 -0.68 -4.08
C SER A 38 2.26 0.83 -4.16
N MET A 39 3.32 1.58 -4.47
CA MET A 39 3.28 3.03 -4.66
C MET A 39 2.33 3.41 -5.81
N ASN A 40 2.51 2.82 -6.99
CA ASN A 40 1.70 3.13 -8.17
C ASN A 40 0.21 2.79 -7.94
N ILE A 41 -0.08 1.63 -7.35
CA ILE A 41 -1.47 1.24 -7.03
C ILE A 41 -2.07 2.22 -6.01
N SER A 42 -1.32 2.58 -4.96
CA SER A 42 -1.79 3.51 -3.94
C SER A 42 -2.04 4.91 -4.51
N SER A 43 -1.14 5.43 -5.36
CA SER A 43 -1.33 6.72 -6.04
C SER A 43 -2.59 6.73 -6.90
N ASP A 44 -2.88 5.66 -7.64
CA ASP A 44 -4.12 5.55 -8.41
C ASP A 44 -5.35 5.57 -7.47
N ILE A 45 -5.32 4.80 -6.38
CA ILE A 45 -6.39 4.80 -5.36
C ILE A 45 -6.62 6.20 -4.77
N PHE A 46 -5.55 6.97 -4.52
CA PHE A 46 -5.67 8.33 -3.97
C PHE A 46 -6.34 9.30 -4.94
N VAL A 47 -6.08 9.15 -6.25
CA VAL A 47 -6.81 9.88 -7.28
C VAL A 47 -8.29 9.49 -7.24
N TRP A 48 -8.60 8.20 -7.12
CA TRP A 48 -9.98 7.72 -6.99
C TRP A 48 -10.70 8.22 -5.75
N PHE A 49 -10.04 8.31 -4.59
CA PHE A 49 -10.63 8.94 -3.41
C PHE A 49 -11.12 10.36 -3.71
N LYS A 50 -10.29 11.17 -4.37
CA LYS A 50 -10.66 12.54 -4.75
C LYS A 50 -11.82 12.57 -5.75
N LEU A 51 -11.85 11.64 -6.72
CA LEU A 51 -12.92 11.56 -7.72
C LEU A 51 -14.26 11.15 -7.11
N VAL A 52 -14.27 10.16 -6.22
CA VAL A 52 -15.49 9.68 -5.54
C VAL A 52 -16.03 10.77 -4.58
N LEU A 53 -15.14 11.52 -3.92
CA LEU A 53 -15.52 12.57 -2.98
C LEU A 53 -15.96 13.90 -3.63
N ASN A 54 -15.54 14.18 -4.86
CA ASN A 54 -15.80 15.45 -5.55
C ASN A 54 -16.85 15.37 -6.67
N ASP A 55 -17.59 14.26 -6.75
CA ASP A 55 -18.75 14.10 -7.64
C ASP A 55 -18.43 14.22 -9.14
N THR A 56 -17.18 14.00 -9.54
CA THR A 56 -16.74 14.11 -10.94
C THR A 56 -16.76 12.79 -11.70
N SER A 57 -17.22 11.70 -11.07
CA SER A 57 -17.11 10.36 -11.65
C SER A 57 -18.41 9.90 -12.29
N GLU A 58 -18.43 9.85 -13.62
CA GLU A 58 -19.44 9.09 -14.36
C GLU A 58 -19.36 7.63 -13.91
N PHE A 59 -20.48 7.13 -13.37
CA PHE A 59 -20.64 5.81 -12.72
C PHE A 59 -20.12 4.61 -13.53
N HIS A 60 -19.91 4.78 -14.85
CA HIS A 60 -19.46 3.71 -15.74
C HIS A 60 -17.94 3.45 -15.68
N ASN A 61 -17.11 4.48 -15.45
CA ASN A 61 -15.64 4.30 -15.46
C ASN A 61 -15.12 3.68 -14.16
N ILE A 62 -15.76 3.99 -13.02
CA ILE A 62 -15.33 3.54 -11.68
C ILE A 62 -15.30 2.00 -11.57
N LYS A 63 -16.29 1.32 -12.17
CA LYS A 63 -16.43 -0.13 -12.01
C LYS A 63 -15.40 -0.90 -12.81
N GLN A 64 -15.15 -0.50 -14.06
CA GLN A 64 -14.15 -1.13 -14.92
C GLN A 64 -12.73 -0.93 -14.35
N ASP A 65 -12.44 0.27 -13.84
CA ASP A 65 -11.14 0.60 -13.26
C ASP A 65 -10.94 -0.02 -11.87
N GLY A 66 -12.02 -0.21 -11.11
CA GLY A 66 -12.02 -0.92 -9.84
C GLY A 66 -11.63 -2.40 -9.96
N ASP A 67 -12.08 -3.08 -11.02
CA ASP A 67 -11.69 -4.47 -11.30
C ASP A 67 -10.22 -4.58 -11.72
N GLN A 68 -9.72 -3.61 -12.48
CA GLN A 68 -8.30 -3.53 -12.83
C GLN A 68 -7.42 -3.30 -11.61
N LEU A 69 -7.81 -2.41 -10.70
CA LEU A 69 -7.11 -2.17 -9.43
C LEU A 69 -7.06 -3.44 -8.58
N ASN A 70 -8.18 -4.15 -8.43
CA ASN A 70 -8.21 -5.42 -7.69
C ASN A 70 -7.26 -6.46 -8.30
N SER A 71 -7.24 -6.58 -9.63
CA SER A 71 -6.32 -7.48 -10.34
C SER A 71 -4.85 -7.12 -10.07
N ARG A 72 -4.51 -5.82 -10.07
CA ARG A 72 -3.16 -5.35 -9.75
C ARG A 72 -2.77 -5.63 -8.30
N ILE A 73 -3.69 -5.48 -7.35
CA ILE A 73 -3.44 -5.81 -5.94
C ILE A 73 -3.25 -7.32 -5.75
N ASN A 74 -4.10 -8.14 -6.38
CA ASN A 74 -3.95 -9.59 -6.35
C ASN A 74 -2.59 -10.03 -6.93
N LYS A 75 -2.09 -9.35 -7.97
CA LYS A 75 -0.75 -9.58 -8.52
C LYS A 75 0.34 -9.16 -7.54
N LEU A 76 0.19 -8.01 -6.88
CA LEU A 76 1.12 -7.53 -5.85
C LEU A 76 1.23 -8.52 -4.69
N GLU A 77 0.12 -9.03 -4.17
CA GLU A 77 0.10 -10.06 -3.12
C GLU A 77 0.81 -11.33 -3.56
N LYS A 78 0.57 -11.81 -4.79
CA LYS A 78 1.28 -12.99 -5.32
C LYS A 78 2.79 -12.76 -5.42
N ILE A 79 3.23 -11.58 -5.84
CA ILE A 79 4.66 -11.22 -5.87
C ILE A 79 5.24 -11.28 -4.45
N PHE A 80 4.49 -10.76 -3.47
CA PHE A 80 4.90 -10.83 -2.07
C PHE A 80 4.92 -12.27 -1.53
N ASP A 81 3.95 -13.12 -1.89
CA ASP A 81 3.93 -14.52 -1.46
C ASP A 81 5.18 -15.27 -1.95
N TYR A 82 5.57 -15.09 -3.22
CA TYR A 82 6.81 -15.65 -3.74
C TYR A 82 8.04 -15.12 -2.98
N TYR A 83 8.11 -13.82 -2.70
CA TYR A 83 9.18 -13.25 -1.89
C TYR A 83 9.21 -13.81 -0.46
N ASN A 84 8.04 -14.04 0.14
CA ASN A 84 7.92 -14.56 1.48
C ASN A 84 8.36 -16.03 1.58
N GLU A 85 8.15 -16.82 0.53
CA GLU A 85 8.59 -18.23 0.42
C GLU A 85 10.10 -18.40 0.24
N GLU A 86 10.80 -17.39 -0.30
CA GLU A 86 12.24 -17.45 -0.52
C GLU A 86 13.01 -17.70 0.79
N ARG A 87 13.81 -18.77 0.84
CA ARG A 87 14.60 -19.11 2.01
C ARG A 87 15.99 -18.47 1.94
N PRO A 88 16.44 -17.79 3.01
CA PRO A 88 17.78 -17.21 3.06
C PRO A 88 18.86 -18.30 3.07
N LEU A 89 19.89 -18.13 2.24
CA LEU A 89 20.99 -19.10 2.10
C LEU A 89 21.93 -19.16 3.33
N THR A 90 21.97 -18.13 4.17
CA THR A 90 22.89 -18.04 5.31
C THR A 90 22.22 -17.52 6.58
N LYS A 91 22.64 -18.03 7.75
CA LYS A 91 22.06 -17.75 9.08
C LYS A 91 22.04 -16.26 9.47
N LYS A 92 23.04 -15.47 9.03
CA LYS A 92 23.13 -14.02 9.32
C LYS A 92 22.12 -13.21 8.50
N HIS A 93 21.85 -13.60 7.26
CA HIS A 93 20.91 -12.90 6.38
C HIS A 93 19.44 -13.23 6.71
N ILE A 94 19.18 -14.29 7.49
CA ILE A 94 17.80 -14.68 7.88
C ILE A 94 17.10 -13.56 8.65
N TYR A 95 17.76 -12.99 9.65
CA TYR A 95 17.14 -11.95 10.48
C TYR A 95 16.89 -10.66 9.70
N GLN A 96 17.84 -10.27 8.83
CA GLN A 96 17.71 -9.08 7.98
C GLN A 96 16.56 -9.26 6.98
N GLN A 97 16.52 -10.40 6.29
CA GLN A 97 15.48 -10.71 5.32
C GLN A 97 14.10 -10.82 5.98
N ASN A 98 13.99 -11.44 7.15
CA ASN A 98 12.72 -11.54 7.88
C ASN A 98 12.17 -10.17 8.27
N ARG A 99 13.03 -9.23 8.71
CA ARG A 99 12.60 -7.86 9.01
C ARG A 99 12.07 -7.13 7.77
N LYS A 100 12.77 -7.26 6.64
CA LYS A 100 12.31 -6.71 5.36
C LYS A 100 10.98 -7.32 4.93
N LYS A 101 10.82 -8.65 5.06
CA LYS A 101 9.55 -9.35 4.81
C LYS A 101 8.41 -8.82 5.66
N ILE A 102 8.63 -8.54 6.94
CA ILE A 102 7.60 -7.95 7.81
C ILE A 102 7.22 -6.55 7.31
N LEU A 103 8.20 -5.70 7.00
CA LEU A 103 7.94 -4.35 6.49
C LEU A 103 7.15 -4.38 5.17
N PHE A 104 7.61 -5.16 4.19
CA PHE A 104 6.93 -5.28 2.89
C PHE A 104 5.57 -5.96 2.98
N ARG A 105 5.36 -6.88 3.94
CA ARG A 105 4.04 -7.44 4.21
C ARG A 105 3.05 -6.35 4.57
N GLU A 106 3.44 -5.48 5.49
CA GLU A 106 2.58 -4.39 5.94
C GLU A 106 2.36 -3.35 4.84
N VAL A 107 3.35 -3.06 3.99
CA VAL A 107 3.17 -2.20 2.80
C VAL A 107 2.10 -2.77 1.84
N VAL A 108 2.15 -4.06 1.56
CA VAL A 108 1.15 -4.72 0.70
C VAL A 108 -0.23 -4.70 1.38
N ARG A 109 -0.25 -4.94 2.69
CA ARG A 109 -1.48 -4.94 3.49
C ARG A 109 -2.15 -3.57 3.52
N THR A 110 -1.42 -2.49 3.76
CA THR A 110 -1.98 -1.12 3.76
C THR A 110 -2.47 -0.71 2.37
N THR A 111 -1.76 -1.13 1.30
CA THR A 111 -2.20 -0.92 -0.08
C THR A 111 -3.55 -1.61 -0.34
N ARG A 112 -3.71 -2.86 0.14
CA ARG A 112 -5.00 -3.59 0.07
C ARG A 112 -6.10 -2.88 0.85
N GLN A 113 -5.82 -2.36 2.04
CA GLN A 113 -6.85 -1.64 2.82
C GLN A 113 -7.28 -0.33 2.16
N ALA A 114 -6.36 0.43 1.59
CA ALA A 114 -6.71 1.63 0.84
C ALA A 114 -7.71 1.30 -0.28
N TYR A 115 -7.54 0.14 -0.94
CA TYR A 115 -8.50 -0.34 -1.92
C TYR A 115 -9.85 -0.79 -1.33
N GLU A 116 -9.86 -1.47 -0.18
CA GLU A 116 -11.13 -1.84 0.47
C GLU A 116 -11.94 -0.59 0.88
N VAL A 117 -11.29 0.47 1.34
CA VAL A 117 -11.92 1.79 1.55
C VAL A 117 -12.55 2.29 0.25
N LEU A 118 -11.79 2.33 -0.85
CA LEU A 118 -12.27 2.80 -2.14
C LEU A 118 -13.48 1.99 -2.63
N LYS A 119 -13.39 0.66 -2.54
CA LYS A 119 -14.44 -0.27 -2.92
C LYS A 119 -15.72 -0.06 -2.11
N ARG A 120 -15.60 0.26 -0.81
CA ARG A 120 -16.74 0.54 0.07
C ARG A 120 -17.38 1.88 -0.24
N MET A 121 -16.56 2.91 -0.47
CA MET A 121 -17.04 4.22 -0.91
C MET A 121 -17.75 4.13 -2.27
N SER A 122 -17.19 3.38 -3.22
CA SER A 122 -17.81 3.15 -4.53
C SER A 122 -19.12 2.36 -4.41
N ARG A 123 -19.15 1.32 -3.57
CA ARG A 123 -20.38 0.52 -3.35
C ARG A 123 -21.53 1.35 -2.80
N TYR A 124 -21.25 2.27 -1.90
CA TYR A 124 -22.24 3.13 -1.23
C TYR A 124 -22.16 4.58 -1.70
N GLN A 125 -21.74 4.81 -2.95
CA GLN A 125 -21.53 6.15 -3.50
C GLN A 125 -22.80 7.01 -3.45
N ASN A 126 -23.98 6.42 -3.70
CA ASN A 126 -25.24 7.14 -3.65
C ASN A 126 -25.53 7.71 -2.25
N ASP A 127 -25.32 6.91 -1.20
CA ASP A 127 -25.47 7.35 0.18
C ASP A 127 -24.41 8.40 0.56
N LEU A 128 -23.18 8.24 0.06
CA LEU A 128 -22.08 9.17 0.27
C LEU A 128 -22.35 10.53 -0.41
N TYR A 129 -23.00 10.53 -1.57
CA TYR A 129 -23.41 11.74 -2.28
C TYR A 129 -24.52 12.50 -1.53
N GLN A 130 -25.45 11.75 -0.97
CA GLN A 130 -26.58 12.27 -0.21
C GLN A 130 -26.22 12.69 1.22
N LEU A 131 -24.95 12.52 1.60
CA LEU A 131 -24.47 12.79 2.94
C LEU A 131 -24.50 14.28 3.29
N ASN A 132 -24.60 14.61 4.58
CA ASN A 132 -24.56 16.00 4.98
C ASN A 132 -23.18 16.63 4.69
N ASN A 133 -23.15 17.95 4.47
CA ASN A 133 -21.89 18.64 4.15
C ASN A 133 -20.84 18.56 5.27
N GLN A 134 -21.28 18.43 6.54
CA GLN A 134 -20.39 18.44 7.70
C GLN A 134 -19.58 17.14 7.82
N LEU A 135 -20.24 15.99 7.82
CA LEU A 135 -19.65 14.66 7.87
C LEU A 135 -18.91 14.35 6.57
N LEU A 136 -19.39 14.83 5.42
CA LEU A 136 -18.68 14.67 4.15
C LEU A 136 -17.33 15.40 4.22
N LEU A 137 -17.32 16.62 4.78
CA LEU A 137 -16.07 17.35 5.04
C LEU A 137 -15.15 16.57 6.00
N GLN A 138 -15.68 15.97 7.07
CA GLN A 138 -14.86 15.16 7.97
C GLN A 138 -14.25 13.94 7.28
N ILE A 139 -15.00 13.23 6.44
CA ILE A 139 -14.49 12.11 5.64
C ILE A 139 -13.37 12.58 4.71
N LYS A 140 -13.55 13.74 4.04
CA LYS A 140 -12.51 14.32 3.16
C LYS A 140 -11.23 14.63 3.93
N LEU A 141 -11.34 15.35 5.05
CA LEU A 141 -10.19 15.71 5.89
C LEU A 141 -9.46 14.48 6.44
N GLU A 142 -10.21 13.45 6.82
CA GLU A 142 -9.62 12.20 7.31
C GLU A 142 -8.86 11.48 6.20
N LEU A 143 -9.49 11.27 5.04
CA LEU A 143 -8.83 10.61 3.91
C LEU A 143 -7.61 11.38 3.42
N ASP A 144 -7.66 12.70 3.33
CA ASP A 144 -6.51 13.53 2.93
C ASP A 144 -5.34 13.39 3.92
N SER A 145 -5.63 13.31 5.22
CA SER A 145 -4.64 13.08 6.27
C SER A 145 -4.00 11.70 6.14
N LEU A 146 -4.81 10.65 5.91
CA LEU A 146 -4.31 9.28 5.70
C LEU A 146 -3.50 9.14 4.42
N VAL A 147 -3.94 9.76 3.33
CA VAL A 147 -3.19 9.80 2.06
C VAL A 147 -1.82 10.45 2.27
N THR A 148 -1.79 11.60 2.93
CA THR A 148 -0.53 12.31 3.22
C THR A 148 0.43 11.45 4.04
N LEU A 149 -0.07 10.78 5.09
CA LEU A 149 0.73 9.87 5.90
C LEU A 149 1.27 8.69 5.07
N HIS A 150 0.44 8.10 4.21
CA HIS A 150 0.85 6.96 3.38
C HIS A 150 1.91 7.37 2.34
N GLU A 151 1.76 8.53 1.70
CA GLU A 151 2.78 9.07 0.80
C GLU A 151 4.10 9.37 1.52
N GLN A 152 4.05 9.90 2.74
CA GLN A 152 5.24 10.14 3.56
C GLN A 152 5.95 8.82 3.91
N ILE A 153 5.20 7.77 4.23
CA ILE A 153 5.76 6.43 4.43
C ILE A 153 6.48 5.96 3.16
N PHE A 154 5.86 6.05 1.99
CA PHE A 154 6.52 5.67 0.73
C PHE A 154 7.78 6.49 0.45
N LYS A 155 7.76 7.81 0.68
CA LYS A 155 8.93 8.69 0.49
C LYS A 155 10.08 8.32 1.43
N SER A 156 9.78 7.97 2.68
CA SER A 156 10.80 7.54 3.63
C SER A 156 11.40 6.17 3.29
N LEU A 157 10.62 5.27 2.67
CA LEU A 157 11.11 3.97 2.23
C LEU A 157 12.09 4.08 1.05
N SER A 158 11.88 5.02 0.11
CA SER A 158 12.76 5.21 -1.06
C SER A 158 14.11 5.88 -0.80
N LYS A 159 14.55 6.01 0.46
CA LYS A 159 15.87 6.53 0.89
C LYS A 159 16.25 7.95 0.46
N LYS A 160 15.56 8.61 -0.48
CA LYS A 160 15.81 10.01 -0.88
C LYS A 160 15.46 11.03 0.20
N ALA A 161 14.88 10.53 1.29
CA ALA A 161 14.40 11.28 2.40
C ALA A 161 14.93 10.58 3.67
N ARG A 162 16.15 10.95 4.11
CA ARG A 162 16.43 10.93 5.55
C ARG A 162 15.50 11.97 6.19
N TYR A 163 14.20 11.70 6.21
CA TYR A 163 13.28 12.54 6.94
C TYR A 163 13.67 12.38 8.39
N ASP A 164 14.10 13.48 8.99
CA ASP A 164 14.10 13.66 10.43
C ASP A 164 12.72 13.28 10.93
N VAL A 165 12.63 12.07 11.48
CA VAL A 165 11.45 11.47 12.14
C VAL A 165 10.94 12.37 13.28
N THR A 166 11.71 13.38 13.67
CA THR A 166 11.34 14.43 14.63
C THR A 166 10.41 15.50 14.06
N GLN A 167 10.16 15.54 12.75
CA GLN A 167 9.15 16.39 12.12
C GLN A 167 8.15 15.53 11.33
N LEU A 168 7.50 14.60 12.03
CA LEU A 168 6.09 14.40 11.71
C LEU A 168 5.42 15.73 12.05
N ASP A 169 5.24 16.59 11.04
CA ASP A 169 4.17 17.60 11.07
C ASP A 169 2.86 16.79 11.15
N TYR A 170 2.59 16.25 12.34
CA TYR A 170 1.28 15.82 12.75
C TYR A 170 0.44 17.07 12.69
N GLU A 171 -0.25 17.22 11.57
CA GLU A 171 -1.33 18.17 11.38
C GLU A 171 -0.89 19.61 11.66
N VAL A 172 -0.84 20.44 10.62
CA VAL A 172 -1.37 21.79 10.83
C VAL A 172 -2.74 21.56 11.42
N ASP A 173 -2.87 21.77 12.74
CA ASP A 173 -4.08 21.50 13.53
C ASP A 173 -5.23 22.15 12.80
N ASN A 174 -5.95 21.35 12.02
CA ASN A 174 -7.02 21.87 11.21
C ASN A 174 -8.15 22.04 12.22
N PRO A 175 -8.52 23.28 12.59
CA PRO A 175 -9.50 23.50 13.65
C PRO A 175 -10.88 22.91 13.32
N GLN A 176 -11.09 22.51 12.05
CA GLN A 176 -12.31 21.88 11.57
C GLN A 176 -12.25 20.34 11.60
N LYS A 177 -11.08 19.71 11.74
CA LYS A 177 -10.94 18.25 11.81
C LYS A 177 -11.39 17.78 13.19
N LYS A 178 -12.40 16.93 13.22
CA LYS A 178 -12.86 16.20 14.41
C LYS A 178 -12.59 14.72 14.18
N ASN A 179 -12.57 13.94 15.26
CA ASN A 179 -12.58 12.49 15.13
C ASN A 179 -13.81 12.06 14.30
N LEU A 180 -13.58 11.24 13.27
CA LEU A 180 -14.61 10.85 12.32
C LEU A 180 -15.77 10.10 12.99
N MET A 181 -15.46 9.24 13.98
CA MET A 181 -16.47 8.51 14.75
C MET A 181 -17.30 9.46 15.62
N ASP A 182 -16.67 10.44 16.25
CA ASP A 182 -17.38 11.45 17.06
C ASP A 182 -18.32 12.30 16.18
N ALA A 183 -17.87 12.68 14.98
CA ALA A 183 -18.69 13.42 14.02
C ALA A 183 -19.90 12.61 13.58
N PHE A 184 -19.71 11.32 13.31
CA PHE A 184 -20.80 10.40 12.96
C PHE A 184 -21.78 10.18 14.12
N GLN A 185 -21.28 10.00 15.33
CA GLN A 185 -22.12 9.88 16.53
C GLN A 185 -22.94 11.16 16.76
N GLN A 186 -22.34 12.34 16.62
CA GLN A 186 -23.06 13.61 16.71
C GLN A 186 -24.18 13.72 15.68
N GLU A 187 -23.95 13.23 14.47
CA GLU A 187 -24.97 13.22 13.43
C GLU A 187 -26.12 12.27 13.74
N LEU A 188 -25.83 11.06 14.23
CA LEU A 188 -26.84 10.11 14.69
C LEU A 188 -27.73 10.69 15.79
N ILE A 189 -27.13 11.42 16.74
CA ILE A 189 -27.87 12.04 17.85
C ILE A 189 -28.72 13.23 17.38
N LYS A 190 -28.19 14.06 16.47
CA LYS A 190 -28.89 15.25 15.99
C LYS A 190 -30.05 14.91 15.05
N ASN A 191 -29.88 13.91 14.19
CA ASN A 191 -30.83 13.58 13.12
C ASN A 191 -31.23 12.09 13.12
N PRO A 192 -31.73 11.51 14.23
CA PRO A 192 -31.89 10.06 14.38
C PRO A 192 -32.88 9.41 13.40
N HIS A 193 -33.76 10.21 12.79
CA HIS A 193 -34.81 9.74 11.87
C HIS A 193 -34.63 10.23 10.42
N GLN A 194 -33.43 10.74 10.06
CA GLN A 194 -33.16 11.08 8.66
C GLN A 194 -33.21 9.81 7.78
N THR A 195 -33.70 9.96 6.55
CA THR A 195 -33.86 8.87 5.57
C THR A 195 -33.13 9.15 4.25
N GLN A 196 -32.34 10.24 4.22
CA GLN A 196 -31.67 10.70 3.02
C GLN A 196 -30.52 9.77 2.62
N TYR A 197 -29.89 9.09 3.58
CA TYR A 197 -28.89 8.05 3.33
C TYR A 197 -28.93 6.99 4.43
N SER A 198 -28.41 5.80 4.16
CA SER A 198 -28.37 4.71 5.14
C SER A 198 -27.22 4.85 6.15
N TYR A 199 -27.56 5.01 7.44
CA TYR A 199 -26.57 4.99 8.52
C TYR A 199 -25.75 3.70 8.58
N SER A 200 -26.34 2.56 8.23
CA SER A 200 -25.63 1.27 8.20
C SER A 200 -24.55 1.24 7.11
N ASN A 201 -24.84 1.85 5.96
CA ASN A 201 -23.88 1.93 4.86
C ASN A 201 -22.75 2.90 5.22
N MET A 202 -23.06 4.02 5.87
CA MET A 202 -22.05 4.99 6.31
C MET A 202 -21.15 4.43 7.41
N MET A 203 -21.71 3.66 8.35
CA MET A 203 -20.92 2.96 9.34
C MET A 203 -19.92 2.00 8.70
N GLN A 204 -20.28 1.31 7.61
CA GLN A 204 -19.35 0.45 6.89
C GLN A 204 -18.22 1.23 6.23
N ILE A 205 -18.48 2.40 5.63
CA ILE A 205 -17.42 3.24 5.07
C ILE A 205 -16.48 3.71 6.18
N ILE A 206 -17.04 4.25 7.27
CA ILE A 206 -16.27 4.80 8.39
C ILE A 206 -15.42 3.70 9.04
N ALA A 207 -15.97 2.50 9.26
CA ALA A 207 -15.23 1.38 9.83
C ALA A 207 -14.01 0.99 8.97
N GLU A 208 -14.16 1.03 7.65
CA GLU A 208 -13.07 0.68 6.72
C GLU A 208 -12.00 1.79 6.67
N ILE A 209 -12.41 3.07 6.78
CA ILE A 209 -11.47 4.20 6.96
C ILE A 209 -10.68 4.06 8.27
N GLU A 210 -11.35 3.70 9.37
CA GLU A 210 -10.69 3.48 10.67
C GLU A 210 -9.74 2.28 10.64
N GLU A 211 -10.13 1.18 9.99
CA GLU A 211 -9.25 0.02 9.80
C GLU A 211 -8.02 0.39 8.97
N TYR A 212 -8.20 1.19 7.91
CA TYR A 212 -7.09 1.72 7.12
C TYR A 212 -6.16 2.61 7.95
N ARG A 213 -6.70 3.52 8.77
CA ARG A 213 -5.92 4.33 9.75
C ARG A 213 -5.09 3.43 10.66
N TYR A 214 -5.72 2.45 11.30
CA TYR A 214 -5.05 1.54 12.23
C TYR A 214 -3.88 0.79 11.58
N GLN A 215 -4.09 0.25 10.38
CA GLN A 215 -3.04 -0.48 9.66
C GLN A 215 -1.93 0.45 9.17
N LEU A 216 -2.26 1.68 8.77
CA LEU A 216 -1.27 2.66 8.34
C LEU A 216 -0.38 3.13 9.49
N GLU A 217 -0.96 3.39 10.67
CA GLU A 217 -0.19 3.67 11.88
C GLU A 217 0.68 2.48 12.31
N HIS A 218 0.19 1.25 12.09
CA HIS A 218 0.98 0.06 12.38
C HIS A 218 2.21 -0.05 11.46
N LEU A 219 2.01 0.17 10.16
CA LEU A 219 3.10 0.25 9.19
C LEU A 219 4.10 1.34 9.59
N ASP A 220 3.62 2.50 10.03
CA ASP A 220 4.47 3.59 10.47
C ASP A 220 5.36 3.17 11.67
N ARG A 221 4.77 2.55 12.69
CA ARG A 221 5.53 2.02 13.84
C ARG A 221 6.59 1.01 13.42
N ILE A 222 6.27 0.10 12.49
CA ILE A 222 7.21 -0.91 11.99
C ILE A 222 8.34 -0.25 11.20
N ARG A 223 8.00 0.71 10.33
CA ARG A 223 8.97 1.52 9.60
C ARG A 223 9.95 2.21 10.55
N LEU A 224 9.45 2.90 11.57
CA LEU A 224 10.28 3.61 12.54
C LEU A 224 11.20 2.65 13.30
N SER A 225 10.70 1.48 13.70
CA SER A 225 11.50 0.43 14.33
C SER A 225 12.60 -0.10 13.40
N PHE A 226 12.29 -0.30 12.12
CA PHE A 226 13.23 -0.76 11.11
C PHE A 226 14.40 0.23 10.96
N PHE A 227 14.13 1.52 10.73
CA PHE A 227 15.17 2.53 10.52
C PHE A 227 15.93 2.93 11.80
N THR A 228 15.26 2.92 12.96
CA THR A 228 15.89 3.32 14.24
C THR A 228 16.88 2.28 14.74
N TYR A 229 16.50 1.00 14.74
CA TYR A 229 17.26 -0.05 15.41
C TYR A 229 18.18 -0.86 14.48
N HIS A 230 18.06 -0.71 13.16
CA HIS A 230 18.74 -1.58 12.18
C HIS A 230 19.52 -0.79 11.13
N ARG A 231 20.27 0.23 11.56
CA ARG A 231 21.10 1.11 10.69
C ARG A 231 22.18 0.37 9.88
N SER A 232 22.51 -0.88 10.21
CA SER A 232 23.42 -1.71 9.41
C SER A 232 22.73 -2.41 8.24
N ASP A 233 21.39 -2.51 8.28
CA ASP A 233 20.54 -3.27 7.35
C ASP A 233 19.64 -2.34 6.52
N THR A 234 19.82 -1.02 6.68
CA THR A 234 19.05 0.02 6.01
C THR A 234 19.27 0.08 4.50
N ASP A 235 20.06 -0.82 3.94
CA ASP A 235 20.12 -1.03 2.50
C ASP A 235 18.89 -1.76 1.96
N ILE A 236 17.77 -1.05 1.98
CA ILE A 236 16.71 -1.25 0.99
C ILE A 236 17.24 -0.59 -0.30
N ASP A 237 17.79 -1.40 -1.21
CA ASP A 237 18.28 -0.91 -2.50
C ASP A 237 17.11 -0.78 -3.48
N ILE A 238 16.30 0.26 -3.29
CA ILE A 238 15.31 0.69 -4.27
C ILE A 238 16.09 1.45 -5.34
N SER A 239 16.61 0.73 -6.33
CA SER A 239 17.18 1.35 -7.51
C SER A 239 16.07 2.05 -8.30
N ASP A 240 16.30 3.30 -8.70
CA ASP A 240 15.49 4.01 -9.69
C ASP A 240 15.50 3.14 -10.97
N GLU A 241 14.45 2.33 -11.19
CA GLU A 241 14.27 1.63 -12.46
C GLU A 241 13.68 2.63 -13.46
N ASP A 242 14.46 2.96 -14.49
CA ASP A 242 13.93 3.47 -15.75
C ASP A 242 12.97 2.41 -16.31
N PHE A 243 11.68 2.66 -16.17
CA PHE A 243 10.66 1.92 -16.89
C PHE A 243 10.81 2.22 -18.39
N ASP A 244 11.57 1.40 -19.10
CA ASP A 244 11.30 1.20 -20.51
C ASP A 244 9.96 0.45 -20.62
N LEU A 245 9.01 1.19 -21.22
CA LEU A 245 7.61 0.90 -21.55
C LEU A 245 7.28 -0.55 -21.95
#